data_AF-A0A151BI14-F1
#
_entry.id   AF-A0A151BI14-F1
#
_cell.length_a   1.000
_cell.length_b   1.000
_cell.length_c   1.000
_cell.angle_alpha   90.00
_cell.angle_beta   90.00
_cell.angle_gamma   90.00
#
_symmetry.space_group_name_H-M   'P 1'
#
loop_
_entity.id
_entity.type
_entity.pdbx_description
1 polymer ?
#
loop_
_entity_poly.entity_id
_entity_poly.type
_entity_poly.pdbx_seq_one_letter_code
_entity_poly.pdbx_strand_id
1 'polypeptide(L)' 'MFGEYGASLTDLRLIEYDAENMQAILRCSHKALPLVRASIPCVTKIGKNPAAIHIQVISGTLKSLRRKLARIDEDG' A
#
# COMPACT_ATOMS: atom_id res chain seq x y z
N MET A 1 -13.00 -5.38 11.40
CA MET A 1 -12.93 -4.80 10.04
C MET A 1 -13.69 -3.50 10.08
N PHE A 2 -13.00 -2.35 10.07
CA PHE A 2 -13.68 -1.05 10.04
C PHE A 2 -14.14 -0.79 8.61
N GLY A 3 -15.28 -1.38 8.25
CA GLY A 3 -15.97 -1.11 6.99
C GLY A 3 -16.26 0.37 6.83
N GLU A 4 -16.16 0.86 5.60
CA GLU A 4 -16.48 2.20 5.05
C GLU A 4 -15.99 3.43 5.84
N TYR A 5 -16.26 3.51 7.14
CA TYR A 5 -15.78 4.50 8.08
C TYR A 5 -14.24 4.53 8.23
N GLY A 6 -13.58 3.35 8.16
CA GLY A 6 -12.11 3.26 8.14
C GLY A 6 -11.50 3.74 6.82
N ALA A 7 -12.22 3.63 5.70
CA ALA A 7 -11.77 4.14 4.40
C ALA A 7 -11.87 5.68 4.36
N SER A 8 -12.91 6.27 4.95
CA SER A 8 -13.07 7.73 5.06
C SER A 8 -12.12 8.40 6.05
N LEU A 9 -11.74 7.73 7.14
CA LEU A 9 -10.80 8.28 8.14
C LEU A 9 -9.33 8.28 7.69
N THR A 10 -8.99 7.53 6.64
CA THR A 10 -7.60 7.29 6.26
C THR A 10 -7.13 8.06 5.01
N ASP A 11 -8.04 8.76 4.30
CA ASP A 11 -7.82 9.34 2.95
C ASP A 11 -6.98 8.39 2.09
N LEU A 12 -7.34 7.10 2.12
CA LEU A 12 -6.61 6.07 1.40
C LEU A 12 -6.91 6.23 -0.10
N ARG A 13 -5.98 6.84 -0.84
CA ARG A 13 -6.11 7.04 -2.29
C ARG A 13 -5.11 6.20 -3.03
N LEU A 14 -5.58 5.48 -4.04
CA LEU A 14 -4.72 4.88 -5.05
C LEU A 14 -4.14 6.00 -5.92
N ILE A 15 -2.82 6.11 -5.95
CA ILE A 15 -2.10 7.07 -6.78
C ILE A 15 -1.76 6.44 -8.12
N GLU A 16 -1.27 5.21 -8.10
CA GLU A 16 -0.76 4.50 -9.28
C GLU A 16 -0.89 3.00 -9.03
N TYR A 17 -1.25 2.24 -10.06
CA TYR A 17 -1.22 0.78 -10.05
C TYR A 17 -0.52 0.30 -11.31
N ASP A 18 0.51 -0.50 -11.09
CA ASP A 18 1.29 -1.16 -12.12
C ASP A 18 0.89 -2.64 -12.14
N ALA A 19 0.17 -3.03 -13.19
CA ALA A 19 -0.31 -4.40 -13.34
C ALA A 19 0.80 -5.37 -13.76
N GLU A 20 1.85 -4.88 -14.43
CA GLU A 20 2.96 -5.69 -14.93
C GLU A 20 3.80 -6.23 -13.76
N ASN A 21 4.04 -5.38 -12.77
CA ASN A 21 4.81 -5.70 -11.57
C ASN A 21 3.92 -6.06 -10.36
N MET A 22 2.60 -6.00 -10.52
CA MET A 22 1.60 -6.15 -9.44
C MET A 22 1.86 -5.20 -8.25
N GLN A 23 2.29 -3.97 -8.54
CA GLN A 23 2.64 -2.97 -7.52
C GLN A 23 1.59 -1.86 -7.47
N ALA A 24 1.30 -1.37 -6.26
CA ALA A 24 0.35 -0.29 -6.06
C ALA A 24 0.95 0.79 -5.15
N ILE A 25 0.80 2.05 -5.55
CA ILE A 25 1.15 3.20 -4.72
C ILE A 25 -0.12 3.74 -4.07
N LEU A 26 -0.19 3.58 -2.75
CA LEU A 26 -1.29 4.06 -1.93
C LEU A 26 -0.83 5.27 -1.10
N ARG A 27 -1.59 6.37 -1.16
CA ARG A 27 -1.45 7.49 -0.24
C ARG A 27 -2.38 7.27 0.94
N CYS A 28 -1.91 7.53 2.16
CA CYS A 28 -2.76 7.63 3.34
C CYS A 28 -2.33 8.82 4.19
N SER A 29 -3.24 9.27 5.06
CA SER A 29 -2.90 10.25 6.09
C SER A 29 -1.88 9.68 7.08
N HIS A 30 -0.96 10.51 7.60
CA HIS A 30 0.07 10.06 8.55
C HIS A 30 -0.52 9.37 9.80
N LYS A 31 -1.72 9.77 10.25
CA LYS A 31 -2.46 9.14 11.35
C LYS A 31 -2.98 7.74 11.02
N ALA A 32 -3.21 7.47 9.75
CA ALA A 32 -3.70 6.19 9.23
C ALA A 32 -2.60 5.17 9.01
N LEU A 33 -1.34 5.62 8.88
CA LEU A 33 -0.21 4.77 8.55
C LEU A 33 -0.05 3.53 9.46
N PRO A 34 -0.17 3.64 10.81
CA PRO A 34 -0.06 2.47 11.68
C PRO A 34 -1.18 1.46 11.44
N LEU A 35 -2.40 1.96 11.20
CA LEU A 35 -3.59 1.15 10.96
C LEU A 35 -3.51 0.44 9.60
N VAL A 36 -3.10 1.17 8.56
CA VAL A 36 -2.87 0.61 7.22
C VAL A 36 -1.78 -0.46 7.29
N ARG A 37 -0.65 -0.18 7.98
CA ARG A 37 0.47 -1.13 8.11
C ARG A 37 0.07 -2.44 8.78
N ALA A 38 -0.78 -2.39 9.80
CA ALA A 38 -1.28 -3.59 10.46
C ALA A 38 -2.34 -4.33 9.64
N SER A 39 -3.17 -3.60 8.89
CA SER A 39 -4.30 -4.17 8.14
C SER A 39 -3.91 -4.86 6.82
N ILE A 40 -2.89 -4.35 6.11
CA ILE A 40 -2.48 -4.86 4.80
C ILE A 40 -2.07 -6.35 4.83
N PRO A 41 -1.21 -6.83 5.75
CA PRO A 41 -0.85 -8.25 5.79
C PRO A 41 -2.03 -9.16 6.19
N CYS A 42 -3.10 -8.61 6.77
CA CYS A 42 -4.32 -9.36 7.03
C CYS A 42 -5.19 -9.56 5.78
N VAL A 43 -4.85 -8.91 4.65
CA VAL A 43 -5.53 -9.15 3.38
C VAL A 43 -5.00 -10.45 2.78
N THR A 44 -5.78 -11.51 2.94
CA THR A 44 -5.49 -12.87 2.44
C THR A 44 -6.23 -13.21 1.15
N LYS A 45 -7.10 -12.32 0.67
CA LYS A 45 -7.92 -12.51 -0.53
C LYS A 45 -8.23 -11.17 -1.18
N ILE A 46 -8.04 -11.08 -2.49
CA ILE A 46 -8.48 -9.96 -3.32
C ILE A 46 -9.53 -10.49 -4.31
N GLY A 47 -10.77 -10.03 -4.18
CA GLY A 47 -11.89 -10.55 -4.98
C GLY A 47 -12.18 -12.03 -4.67
N LYS A 48 -12.07 -12.88 -5.70
CA LYS A 48 -12.26 -14.35 -5.56
C LYS A 48 -10.96 -15.12 -5.36
N ASN A 49 -9.80 -14.47 -5.50
CA ASN A 49 -8.51 -15.16 -5.56
C ASN A 49 -7.72 -14.95 -4.26
N PRO A 50 -7.08 -16.01 -3.72
CA PRO A 50 -6.15 -15.86 -2.60
C PRO A 50 -4.97 -14.98 -3.05
N ALA A 51 -4.71 -13.93 -2.29
CA ALA A 51 -3.67 -12.95 -2.58
C ALA A 51 -3.16 -12.40 -1.26
N ALA A 52 -1.85 -12.27 -1.13
CA ALA A 52 -1.21 -11.65 0.02
C ALA A 52 -0.63 -10.31 -0.42
N ILE A 53 -0.93 -9.25 0.34
CA ILE A 53 -0.37 -7.92 0.08
C ILE A 53 0.78 -7.70 1.05
N HIS A 54 1.97 -7.41 0.51
CA HIS A 54 3.14 -7.05 1.29
C HIS A 54 3.52 -5.58 1.04
N ILE A 55 3.84 -4.85 2.10
CA ILE A 55 4.26 -3.45 2.00
C ILE A 55 5.76 -3.44 1.70
N GLN A 56 6.12 -3.13 0.46
CA GLN A 56 7.53 -3.03 0.04
C GLN A 56 8.24 -1.83 0.69
N VAL A 57 7.61 -0.65 0.68
CA VAL A 57 8.22 0.57 1.17
C VAL A 57 7.20 1.61 1.63
N ILE A 58 7.57 2.38 2.65
CA ILE A 58 6.82 3.53 3.15
C ILE A 58 7.66 4.80 3.01
N SER A 59 7.03 5.88 2.53
CA SER A 59 7.67 7.19 2.34
C SER A 59 6.66 8.32 2.52
N GLY A 60 7.10 9.45 3.09
CA GLY A 60 6.29 10.66 3.24
C GLY A 60 6.17 11.49 1.96
N THR A 61 7.00 11.23 0.94
CA THR A 61 6.95 11.92 -0.35
C THR A 61 7.09 10.93 -1.51
N LEU A 62 6.43 11.25 -2.64
CA LEU A 62 6.46 10.42 -3.84
C LEU A 62 7.88 10.31 -4.43
N LYS A 63 8.65 11.40 -4.39
CA LYS A 63 10.05 11.41 -4.87
C LYS A 63 10.94 10.43 -4.10
N SER A 64 10.83 10.40 -2.77
CA SER A 64 11.58 9.44 -1.96
C SER A 64 11.04 8.02 -2.07
N LEU A 65 9.74 7.86 -2.33
CA LEU A 65 9.14 6.55 -2.58
C LEU A 65 9.74 5.91 -3.83
N ARG A 66 9.72 6.64 -4.96
CA ARG A 66 10.24 6.15 -6.25
C ARG A 66 11.73 5.80 -6.18
N ARG A 67 12.55 6.60 -5.48
CA ARG A 67 13.98 6.28 -5.28
C ARG A 67 14.20 5.02 -4.46
N LYS A 68 13.41 4.80 -3.41
CA LYS A 68 13.53 3.57 -2.62
C LYS A 68 13.02 2.35 -3.38
N LEU A 69 11.96 2.53 -4.17
CA LEU A 69 11.42 1.47 -5.01
C LEU A 69 12.44 1.00 -6.05
N ALA A 70 13.11 1.95 -6.73
CA ALA A 70 14.19 1.65 -7.67
C ALA A 70 15.33 0.85 -7.03
N ARG A 71 15.71 1.17 -5.79
CA ARG A 71 16.76 0.41 -5.07
C ARG A 71 16.35 -1.02 -4.74
N ILE A 72 15.07 -1.24 -4.39
CA ILE A 72 14.58 -2.59 -4.05
C ILE A 72 14.60 -3.49 -5.30
N ASP A 73 14.33 -2.93 -6.47
CA ASP A 73 14.39 -3.66 -7.75
C ASP A 73 15.82 -4.03 -8.15
N GLU A 74 16.82 -3.21 -7.77
CA GLU A 74 18.25 -3.48 -8.02
C GLU A 74 18.86 -4.55 -7.09
N ASP A 75 18.23 -4.84 -5.96
CA ASP A 75 18.69 -5.80 -4.95
C ASP A 75 18.01 -7.19 -5.07
N GLY A 76 17.11 -7.40 -6.04
CA GLY A 76 16.35 -8.64 -6.28
C GLY A 76 16.87 -9.50 -7.43
#